data_AF-A0A1G8UYB0-F1
#
_entry.id   AF-A0A1G8UYB0-F1
#
_cell.length_a   1.000
_cell.length_b   1.000
_cell.length_c   1.000
_cell.angle_alpha   90.00
_cell.angle_beta   90.00
_cell.angle_gamma   90.00
#
_symmetry.space_group_name_H-M   'P 1'
#
loop_
_entity.id
_entity.type
_entity.pdbx_description
1 polymer ?
#
loop_
_entity_poly.entity_id
_entity_poly.type
_entity_poly.pdbx_seq_one_letter_code
_entity_poly.pdbx_strand_id
1 'polypeptide(L)'
;MVKIILYLLVGCALLGIIILISRLITVRYRFQGKTLEFSYGFSRNAVQMNVENIHQIYDIDWGRIPDYTAQMGTPGRDYSGLIFEMKDGRNYLIHMQNCRKLLERIESKNPAISFDVSSTFFN
;
A
#
# COMPACT_ATOMS: atom_id res chain seq x y z
N MET A 1 -30.83 -33.40 3.60
CA MET A 1 -29.43 -33.65 3.22
C MET A 1 -28.99 -32.76 2.05
N VAL A 2 -29.62 -32.83 0.86
CA VAL A 2 -29.28 -32.00 -0.32
C VAL A 2 -29.29 -30.48 -0.04
N LYS A 3 -30.29 -29.97 0.67
CA LYS A 3 -30.37 -28.54 1.02
C LYS A 3 -29.19 -28.07 1.90
N ILE A 4 -28.71 -28.91 2.82
CA ILE A 4 -27.58 -28.58 3.71
C ILE A 4 -26.28 -28.49 2.90
N ILE A 5 -26.07 -29.42 1.97
CA ILE A 5 -24.92 -29.41 1.06
C ILE A 5 -24.94 -28.16 0.17
N LEU A 6 -26.11 -27.77 -0.33
CA LEU A 6 -26.27 -26.55 -1.13
C LEU A 6 -25.92 -25.28 -0.33
N TYR A 7 -26.40 -25.16 0.91
CA TYR A 7 -26.07 -24.01 1.75
C TYR A 7 -24.57 -23.93 2.09
N LEU A 8 -23.91 -25.08 2.33
CA LEU A 8 -22.46 -25.13 2.53
C LEU A 8 -21.70 -24.67 1.28
N LEU A 9 -22.10 -25.12 0.09
CA LEU A 9 -21.47 -24.72 -1.17
C LEU A 9 -21.62 -23.21 -1.43
N VAL A 10 -22.81 -22.66 -1.21
CA VAL A 10 -23.04 -21.21 -1.35
C VAL A 10 -22.22 -20.42 -0.32
N GLY A 11 -22.17 -20.89 0.94
CA GLY A 11 -21.34 -20.28 1.99
C GLY A 11 -19.85 -20.27 1.65
N CYS A 12 -19.32 -21.40 1.15
CA CYS A 12 -17.93 -21.49 0.69
C CYS A 12 -17.65 -20.57 -0.51
N ALA A 13 -18.58 -20.48 -1.47
CA ALA A 13 -18.44 -19.60 -2.62
C ALA A 13 -18.40 -18.13 -2.19
N LEU A 14 -19.28 -17.71 -1.27
CA LEU A 14 -19.30 -16.35 -0.72
C LEU A 14 -18.01 -16.03 0.04
N LEU A 15 -17.52 -16.93 0.89
CA LEU A 15 -16.23 -16.77 1.57
C LEU A 15 -15.07 -16.63 0.58
N GLY A 16 -15.07 -17.47 -0.48
CA GLY A 16 -14.07 -17.39 -1.54
C GLY A 16 -14.07 -16.03 -2.24
N ILE A 17 -15.25 -15.48 -2.55
CA ILE A 17 -15.41 -14.15 -3.15
C ILE A 17 -14.90 -13.05 -2.22
N ILE A 18 -15.25 -13.10 -0.92
CA ILE A 18 -14.77 -12.11 0.06
C ILE A 18 -13.24 -12.09 0.12
N ILE A 19 -12.61 -13.27 0.21
CA ILE A 19 -11.15 -13.39 0.24
C ILE A 19 -10.52 -12.84 -1.05
N LEU A 20 -11.14 -13.10 -2.21
CA LEU A 20 -10.69 -12.60 -3.51
C LEU A 20 -10.77 -11.06 -3.58
N ILE A 21 -11.88 -10.47 -3.15
CA ILE A 21 -12.08 -9.02 -3.13
C ILE A 21 -11.06 -8.35 -2.19
N SER A 22 -10.86 -8.87 -0.98
CA SER A 22 -9.86 -8.34 -0.06
C SER A 22 -8.45 -8.35 -0.67
N ARG A 23 -8.09 -9.41 -1.39
CA ARG A 23 -6.81 -9.48 -2.11
C ARG A 23 -6.70 -8.48 -3.26
N LEU A 24 -7.82 -8.14 -3.89
CA LEU A 24 -7.88 -7.22 -5.03
C LEU A 24 -7.70 -5.74 -4.64
N ILE A 25 -8.11 -5.38 -3.42
CA ILE A 25 -8.12 -3.99 -2.93
C ILE A 25 -6.93 -3.65 -2.03
N THR A 26 -5.97 -4.56 -1.86
CA THR A 26 -4.81 -4.34 -0.97
C THR A 26 -3.56 -4.03 -1.78
N VAL A 27 -2.84 -2.96 -1.43
CA VAL A 27 -1.50 -2.70 -1.95
C VAL A 27 -0.50 -3.63 -1.27
N ARG A 28 0.33 -4.30 -2.06
CA ARG A 28 1.44 -5.13 -1.59
C ARG A 28 2.75 -4.49 -2.01
N TYR A 29 3.78 -4.68 -1.19
CA TYR A 29 5.12 -4.24 -1.51
C TYR A 29 6.11 -5.41 -1.54
N ARG A 30 7.14 -5.29 -2.36
CA ARG A 30 8.28 -6.21 -2.40
C ARG A 30 9.58 -5.43 -2.58
N PHE A 31 10.64 -5.88 -1.91
CA PHE A 31 11.98 -5.41 -2.17
C PHE A 31 12.69 -6.34 -3.15
N GLN A 32 13.25 -5.77 -4.21
CA GLN A 32 14.19 -6.41 -5.14
C GLN A 32 15.50 -5.64 -5.09
N GLY A 33 16.42 -6.05 -4.23
CA GLY A 33 17.67 -5.32 -3.97
C GLY A 33 17.41 -3.94 -3.35
N LYS A 34 17.67 -2.87 -4.14
CA LYS A 34 17.43 -1.46 -3.79
C LYS A 34 16.09 -0.92 -4.34
N THR A 35 15.39 -1.71 -5.14
CA THR A 35 14.11 -1.34 -5.71
C THR A 35 12.98 -1.77 -4.78
N LEU A 36 12.09 -0.83 -4.46
CA LEU A 36 10.81 -1.05 -3.81
C LEU A 36 9.73 -1.07 -4.89
N GLU A 37 9.00 -2.19 -4.94
CA GLU A 37 7.93 -2.42 -5.90
C GLU A 37 6.59 -2.46 -5.16
N PHE A 38 5.65 -1.62 -5.57
CA PHE A 38 4.27 -1.63 -5.12
C PHE A 38 3.36 -2.24 -6.18
N SER A 39 2.45 -3.11 -5.76
CA SER A 39 1.48 -3.79 -6.61
C SER A 39 0.08 -3.69 -6.02
N TYR A 40 -0.92 -3.48 -6.87
CA TYR A 40 -2.32 -3.33 -6.47
C TYR A 40 -3.22 -4.24 -7.32
N GLY A 41 -4.02 -5.08 -6.66
CA GLY A 41 -4.88 -6.07 -7.33
C GLY A 41 -4.14 -7.09 -8.19
N PHE A 42 -4.71 -7.46 -9.34
CA PHE A 42 -4.06 -8.28 -10.38
C PHE A 42 -3.25 -7.44 -11.38
N SER A 43 -3.05 -6.14 -11.10
CA SER A 43 -2.40 -5.23 -12.04
C SER A 43 -0.94 -5.63 -12.26
N ARG A 44 -0.53 -5.74 -13.53
CA ARG A 44 0.88 -5.85 -13.93
C ARG A 44 1.63 -4.52 -13.80
N ASN A 45 0.92 -3.42 -13.56
CA ASN A 45 1.51 -2.09 -13.42
C ASN A 45 1.93 -1.87 -11.97
N ALA A 46 3.10 -2.41 -11.65
CA ALA A 46 3.75 -2.15 -10.37
C ALA A 46 4.47 -0.80 -10.41
N VAL A 47 4.28 0.03 -9.38
CA VAL A 47 5.10 1.24 -9.20
C VAL A 47 6.44 0.78 -8.63
N GLN A 48 7.51 1.07 -9.36
CA GLN A 48 8.86 0.75 -8.95
C GLN A 48 9.59 2.03 -8.60
N MET A 49 10.19 2.07 -7.42
CA MET A 49 11.01 3.19 -6.97
C MET A 49 12.33 2.67 -6.41
N ASN A 50 13.42 3.36 -6.70
CA ASN A 50 14.69 3.09 -6.05
C ASN A 50 14.69 3.78 -4.69
N VAL A 51 14.93 3.02 -3.63
CA VAL A 51 14.95 3.51 -2.24
C VAL A 51 15.99 4.63 -2.04
N GLU A 52 17.10 4.61 -2.78
CA GLU A 52 18.13 5.65 -2.71
C GLU A 52 17.68 6.98 -3.33
N ASN A 53 16.67 6.94 -4.21
CA ASN A 53 16.10 8.11 -4.85
C ASN A 53 14.94 8.70 -4.07
N ILE A 54 14.53 8.08 -2.96
CA ILE A 54 13.54 8.67 -2.05
C ILE A 54 14.23 9.82 -1.31
N HIS A 55 13.61 10.99 -1.38
CA HIS A 55 14.02 12.19 -0.64
C HIS A 55 13.41 12.18 0.76
N GLN A 56 12.09 12.02 0.83
CA GLN A 56 11.32 12.04 2.07
C GLN A 56 10.10 11.11 1.96
N ILE A 57 9.67 10.59 3.10
CA ILE A 57 8.39 9.89 3.23
C ILE A 57 7.58 10.59 4.32
N TYR A 58 6.33 10.92 4.01
CA TYR A 58 5.42 11.54 4.97
C TYR A 58 3.99 11.04 4.81
N ASP A 59 3.20 11.08 5.89
CA ASP A 59 1.77 10.77 5.82
C ASP A 59 0.92 11.98 5.44
N ILE A 60 -0.21 11.71 4.81
CA ILE A 60 -1.15 12.76 4.41
C ILE A 60 -2.60 12.32 4.62
N ASP A 61 -3.40 13.27 5.09
CA ASP A 61 -4.84 13.13 5.22
C ASP A 61 -5.55 13.23 3.87
N TRP A 62 -6.65 12.51 3.75
CA TRP A 62 -7.54 12.60 2.60
C TRP A 62 -8.04 14.04 2.38
N GLY A 63 -7.99 14.51 1.14
CA GLY A 63 -8.40 15.87 0.75
C GLY A 63 -7.27 16.91 0.75
N ARG A 64 -6.06 16.56 1.19
CA ARG A 64 -4.85 17.39 1.02
C ARG A 64 -3.86 16.83 0.01
N ILE A 65 -4.28 15.83 -0.75
CA ILE A 65 -3.45 15.12 -1.72
C ILE A 65 -2.99 16.10 -2.82
N PRO A 66 -1.67 16.25 -3.05
CA PRO A 66 -1.18 17.08 -4.14
C PRO A 66 -1.63 16.55 -5.51
N ASP A 67 -2.07 17.45 -6.40
CA ASP A 67 -2.65 17.12 -7.71
C ASP A 67 -1.71 16.36 -8.65
N TYR A 68 -0.39 16.46 -8.43
CA TYR A 68 0.65 15.84 -9.25
C TYR A 68 1.15 14.48 -8.71
N THR A 69 0.42 13.87 -7.77
CA THR A 69 0.81 12.58 -7.18
C THR A 69 0.26 11.39 -7.97
N ALA A 70 1.13 10.44 -8.29
CA ALA A 70 0.70 9.16 -8.83
C ALA A 70 0.17 8.29 -7.68
N GLN A 71 -1.13 7.99 -7.70
CA GLN A 71 -1.80 7.31 -6.59
C GLN A 71 -1.90 5.79 -6.84
N MET A 72 -1.69 5.01 -5.78
CA MET A 72 -1.87 3.55 -5.80
C MET A 72 -2.59 3.08 -4.54
N GLY A 73 -3.57 2.20 -4.73
CA GLY A 73 -4.41 1.69 -3.65
C GLY A 73 -5.74 2.43 -3.55
N THR A 74 -6.60 1.94 -2.68
CA THR A 74 -7.84 2.62 -2.28
C THR A 74 -7.66 3.06 -0.84
N PRO A 75 -8.09 4.29 -0.45
CA PRO A 75 -8.06 4.71 0.94
C PRO A 75 -8.79 3.70 1.83
N GLY A 76 -8.16 3.38 2.96
CA GLY A 76 -8.78 2.60 4.02
C GLY A 76 -9.75 3.44 4.85
N ARG A 77 -10.27 2.84 5.92
CA ARG A 77 -11.19 3.50 6.87
C ARG A 77 -10.58 4.73 7.56
N ASP A 78 -9.27 4.72 7.75
CA ASP A 78 -8.52 5.75 8.48
C ASP A 78 -8.00 6.88 7.57
N TYR A 79 -8.44 6.92 6.30
CA TYR A 79 -8.29 8.04 5.36
C TYR A 79 -6.89 8.66 5.24
N SER A 80 -5.83 7.91 5.55
CA SER A 80 -4.44 8.35 5.43
C SER A 80 -3.69 7.57 4.35
N GLY A 81 -2.67 8.18 3.76
CA GLY A 81 -1.76 7.54 2.82
C GLY A 81 -0.34 8.04 2.99
N LEU A 82 0.63 7.30 2.44
CA LEU A 82 2.03 7.69 2.47
C LEU A 82 2.42 8.33 1.15
N ILE A 83 3.00 9.52 1.21
CA ILE A 83 3.67 10.14 0.08
C ILE A 83 5.13 9.72 0.10
N PHE A 84 5.59 9.23 -1.06
CA PHE A 84 7.00 9.00 -1.37
C PHE A 84 7.45 10.12 -2.30
N GLU A 85 8.17 11.08 -1.74
CA GLU A 85 8.77 12.17 -2.51
C GLU A 85 10.12 11.72 -3.04
N MET A 86 10.27 11.75 -4.37
CA MET A 86 11.50 11.37 -5.05
C MET A 86 12.40 12.58 -5.25
N LYS A 87 13.72 12.36 -5.23
CA LYS A 87 14.73 13.39 -5.52
C LYS A 87 14.60 14.01 -6.92
N ASP A 88 13.90 13.35 -7.84
CA ASP A 88 13.63 13.84 -9.19
C ASP A 88 12.31 14.63 -9.31
N GLY A 89 11.63 14.92 -8.19
CA GLY A 89 10.41 15.70 -8.13
C GLY A 89 9.12 14.89 -8.36
N ARG A 90 9.23 13.59 -8.68
CA ARG A 90 8.05 12.71 -8.74
C ARG A 90 7.53 12.41 -7.35
N ASN A 91 6.21 12.30 -7.22
CA ASN A 91 5.56 11.97 -5.95
C ASN A 91 4.59 10.80 -6.13
N TYR A 92 4.66 9.83 -5.23
CA TYR A 92 3.76 8.67 -5.24
C TYR A 92 2.96 8.63 -3.94
N LEU A 93 1.63 8.60 -4.05
CA LEU A 93 0.74 8.38 -2.93
C LEU A 93 0.38 6.90 -2.87
N ILE A 94 0.73 6.23 -1.78
CA ILE A 94 0.46 4.81 -1.57
C ILE A 94 -0.51 4.64 -0.40
N HIS A 95 -1.71 4.15 -0.69
CA HIS A 95 -2.69 3.76 0.32
C HIS A 95 -2.43 2.33 0.77
N MET A 96 -1.86 2.19 1.96
CA MET A 96 -1.60 0.90 2.56
C MET A 96 -1.74 0.96 4.08
N GLN A 97 -2.15 -0.16 4.66
CA GLN A 97 -2.23 -0.34 6.11
C GLN A 97 -0.96 -1.03 6.62
N ASN A 98 -0.64 -0.81 7.90
CA ASN A 98 0.44 -1.50 8.61
C ASN A 98 1.81 -1.38 7.92
N CYS A 99 2.25 -0.15 7.70
CA CYS A 99 3.47 0.17 6.96
C CYS A 99 4.72 0.21 7.82
N ARG A 100 4.60 -0.06 9.13
CA ARG A 100 5.73 -0.03 10.07
C ARG A 100 6.92 -0.85 9.57
N LYS A 101 6.66 -2.10 9.21
CA LYS A 101 7.67 -3.02 8.66
C LYS A 101 8.24 -2.57 7.32
N LEU A 102 7.47 -1.82 6.53
CA LEU A 102 7.97 -1.24 5.28
C LEU A 102 8.95 -0.11 5.61
N LEU A 103 8.56 0.85 6.45
CA LEU A 103 9.37 2.01 6.80
C LEU A 103 10.67 1.62 7.49
N GLU A 104 10.63 0.70 8.47
CA GLU A 104 11.83 0.14 9.11
C GLU A 104 12.80 -0.49 8.07
N ARG A 105 12.24 -1.16 7.05
CA ARG A 105 13.05 -1.79 6.00
C ARG A 105 13.60 -0.78 5.00
N ILE A 106 12.92 0.33 4.79
CA ILE A 106 13.42 1.47 4.00
C ILE A 106 14.56 2.14 4.75
N GLU A 107 14.37 2.45 6.03
CA GLU A 107 15.35 3.10 6.90
C GLU A 107 16.64 2.27 6.99
N SER A 108 16.54 0.95 7.21
CA SER A 108 17.73 0.08 7.22
C SER A 108 18.50 0.03 5.89
N LYS A 109 17.84 0.35 4.75
CA LYS A 109 18.47 0.39 3.42
C LYS A 109 18.98 1.77 3.05
N ASN A 110 18.37 2.83 3.58
CA ASN A 110 18.75 4.21 3.36
C ASN A 110 18.50 5.02 4.66
N PRO A 111 19.45 4.98 5.61
CA PRO A 111 19.30 5.61 6.93
C PRO A 111 19.22 7.14 6.89
N ALA A 112 19.56 7.74 5.75
CA ALA A 112 19.51 9.18 5.55
C ALA A 112 18.14 9.68 5.07
N ILE A 113 17.16 8.79 4.86
CA ILE A 113 15.79 9.21 4.50
C ILE A 113 15.15 9.95 5.66
N SER A 114 14.51 11.06 5.34
CA SER A 114 13.63 11.76 6.27
C SER A 114 12.26 11.07 6.31
N PHE A 115 11.80 10.76 7.52
CA PHE A 115 10.45 10.25 7.79
C PHE A 115 9.69 11.30 8.60
N ASP A 116 8.57 11.77 8.07
CA ASP A 116 7.61 12.62 8.78
C ASP A 116 6.25 11.91 8.78
N VAL A 117 6.19 10.82 9.53
CA VAL A 117 5.02 9.94 9.60
C VAL A 117 4.44 10.00 11.00
N SER A 118 3.18 10.45 11.12
CA SER A 118 2.50 10.59 12.40
C SER A 118 2.39 9.26 13.15
N SER A 119 2.41 9.32 14.49
CA SER A 119 2.20 8.15 15.34
C SER A 119 0.83 7.50 15.13
N THR A 120 -0.16 8.30 14.73
CA THR A 120 -1.51 7.88 14.37
C THR A 120 -1.56 7.00 13.13
N PHE A 121 -0.60 7.13 12.20
CA PHE A 121 -0.52 6.29 11.01
C PHE A 121 -0.12 4.82 11.35
N PHE A 122 0.45 4.59 12.53
CA PHE A 122 0.91 3.26 12.96
C PHE A 122 -0.09 2.50 13.85
N ASN A 123 -1.20 3.13 14.25
CA ASN A 123 -2.25 2.54 15.09
C ASN A 123 -3.34 1.90 14.23
#